data_AF-A0A7S6A8W9-F1
#
_entry.id   AF-A0A7S6A8W9-F1
#
_cell.length_a   1.000
_cell.length_b   1.000
_cell.length_c   1.000
_cell.angle_alpha   90.00
_cell.angle_beta   90.00
_cell.angle_gamma   90.00
#
_symmetry.space_group_name_H-M   'P 1'
#
loop_
_entity.id
_entity.type
_entity.pdbx_description
1 polymer ?
#
loop_
_entity_poly.entity_id
_entity_poly.type
_entity_poly.pdbx_seq_one_letter_code
_entity_poly.pdbx_strand_id
1 'polypeptide(L)' 'TRDPATRKPVMVFIHGDSYMAGTGNMMDGSVLASYGDVIVVTLNYRLGAL' A
#
# COMPACT_ATOMS: atom_id res chain seq x y z
N THR A 1 -13.73 -10.10 -22.53
CA THR A 1 -13.13 -10.60 -21.26
C THR A 1 -11.80 -9.89 -21.07
N ARG A 2 -11.47 -9.42 -19.85
CA ARG A 2 -10.30 -8.55 -19.61
C ARG A 2 -8.99 -9.35 -19.75
N ASP A 3 -8.09 -8.93 -20.62
CA ASP A 3 -6.78 -9.55 -20.86
C ASP A 3 -5.88 -9.45 -19.60
N PRO A 4 -5.39 -10.59 -19.04
CA PRO A 4 -4.45 -10.60 -17.92
C PRO A 4 -3.21 -9.72 -18.11
N ALA A 5 -2.72 -9.57 -19.36
CA ALA A 5 -1.54 -8.77 -19.67
C ALA A 5 -1.75 -7.26 -19.43
N THR A 6 -2.99 -6.80 -19.27
CA THR A 6 -3.33 -5.39 -19.01
C THR A 6 -3.42 -5.04 -17.53
N ARG A 7 -3.16 -5.99 -16.61
CA ARG A 7 -3.24 -5.76 -15.17
C ARG A 7 -1.88 -5.31 -14.64
N LYS A 8 -1.85 -4.15 -13.99
CA LYS A 8 -0.67 -3.68 -13.26
C LYS A 8 -0.44 -4.53 -12.01
N PRO A 9 0.83 -4.81 -11.62
CA PRO A 9 1.14 -5.39 -10.33
C PRO A 9 0.63 -4.51 -9.18
N VAL A 10 0.30 -5.12 -8.05
CA VAL A 10 -0.18 -4.42 -6.85
C VAL A 10 0.85 -4.57 -5.75
N MET A 11 1.31 -3.43 -5.22
CA MET A 11 2.19 -3.35 -4.06
C MET A 11 1.38 -2.84 -2.87
N VAL A 12 1.32 -3.63 -1.81
CA VAL A 12 0.62 -3.28 -0.58
C VAL A 12 1.65 -2.95 0.49
N PHE A 13 1.61 -1.72 1.01
CA PHE A 13 2.46 -1.28 2.11
C PHE A 13 1.69 -1.36 3.44
N ILE A 14 2.29 -2.05 4.41
CA ILE A 14 1.78 -2.14 5.78
C ILE A 14 2.72 -1.33 6.66
N HIS A 15 2.20 -0.28 7.28
CA HIS A 15 3.00 0.55 8.18
C HIS A 15 3.42 -0.23 9.44
N GLY A 16 4.61 0.08 9.94
CA GLY A 16 5.18 -0.57 11.14
C GLY A 16 4.69 0.07 12.44
N ASP A 17 5.64 0.18 13.39
CA ASP A 17 5.48 0.72 14.75
C ASP A 17 4.85 -0.25 15.77
N SER A 18 5.29 -1.52 15.68
CA SER A 18 5.04 -2.59 16.66
C SER A 18 3.57 -2.84 16.99
N TYR A 19 2.66 -2.60 16.04
CA TYR A 19 1.20 -2.70 16.22
C TYR A 19 0.63 -1.73 17.25
N MET A 20 1.41 -0.75 17.72
CA MET A 20 0.97 0.20 18.77
C MET A 20 0.70 1.58 18.21
N ALA A 21 1.33 1.93 17.09
CA ALA A 21 1.18 3.23 16.46
C ALA A 21 1.23 3.12 14.93
N GLY A 22 0.88 4.22 14.26
CA GLY A 22 1.02 4.37 12.82
C GLY A 22 -0.27 4.65 12.05
N THR A 23 -0.12 4.81 10.74
CA THR A 23 -1.16 5.27 9.82
C THR A 23 -0.77 4.91 8.38
N GLY A 24 -1.77 4.63 7.54
CA GLY A 24 -1.61 4.36 6.11
C GLY A 24 -1.11 5.55 5.30
N ASN A 25 -1.17 6.78 5.82
CA ASN A 25 -0.64 7.95 5.11
C ASN A 25 0.82 8.30 5.46
N MET A 26 1.52 7.45 6.22
CA MET A 26 2.93 7.69 6.60
C MET A 26 3.90 7.65 5.42
N MET A 27 3.53 6.99 4.31
CA MET A 27 4.32 6.97 3.09
C MET A 27 3.52 7.49 1.91
N ASP A 28 4.16 8.36 1.12
CA ASP A 28 3.67 8.78 -0.18
C ASP A 28 4.10 7.76 -1.24
N GLY A 29 3.11 7.11 -1.86
CA GLY A 29 3.31 6.12 -2.92
C GLY A 29 3.52 6.71 -4.32
N SER A 30 3.46 8.04 -4.50
CA SER A 30 3.45 8.70 -5.81
C SER A 30 4.63 8.32 -6.72
N VAL A 31 5.85 8.28 -6.17
CA VAL A 31 7.06 7.92 -6.90
C VAL A 31 7.04 6.43 -7.29
N LEU A 32 6.63 5.55 -6.37
CA LEU A 32 6.55 4.12 -6.66
C LEU A 32 5.48 3.81 -7.72
N ALA A 33 4.33 4.47 -7.65
CA ALA A 33 3.25 4.30 -8.62
C ALA A 33 3.63 4.80 -10.02
N SER A 34 4.32 5.95 -10.10
CA SER A 34 4.68 6.58 -11.38
C SER A 34 5.87 5.88 -12.05
N TYR A 35 6.95 5.62 -11.32
CA TYR A 35 8.17 5.03 -11.89
C TYR A 35 8.12 3.50 -11.96
N GLY A 36 7.40 2.84 -11.05
CA GLY A 36 7.34 1.38 -10.97
C GLY A 36 6.29 0.72 -11.86
N ASP A 37 5.42 1.51 -12.50
CA ASP A 37 4.23 1.03 -13.22
C ASP A 37 3.32 0.10 -12.39
N VAL A 38 3.21 0.37 -11.09
CA VAL A 38 2.43 -0.44 -10.13
C VAL A 38 1.29 0.34 -9.51
N ILE A 39 0.29 -0.38 -9.01
CA ILE A 39 -0.70 0.17 -8.08
C ILE A 39 -0.13 0.08 -6.68
N VAL A 40 0.01 1.21 -5.99
CA VAL A 40 0.43 1.26 -4.59
C VAL A 40 -0.79 1.40 -3.70
N VAL A 41 -0.93 0.51 -2.73
CA VAL A 41 -2.00 0.53 -1.73
C VAL A 41 -1.40 0.71 -0.36
N THR A 42 -1.87 1.72 0.36
CA THR A 42 -1.63 1.87 1.80
C THR A 42 -2.94 1.69 2.54
N LEU A 43 -2.86 1.29 3.81
CA LEU A 43 -4.05 1.03 4.62
C LEU A 43 -3.79 1.33 6.09
N ASN A 44 -4.88 1.59 6.81
CA ASN A 44 -4.89 1.55 8.26
C ASN A 44 -5.27 0.15 8.73
N TYR A 45 -4.67 -0.30 9.82
CA TYR A 45 -5.10 -1.47 10.58
C TYR A 45 -5.27 -1.10 12.06
N ARG A 46 -5.90 -1.99 12.84
CA ARG A 46 -6.15 -1.74 14.26
C ARG A 46 -4.86 -1.79 15.05
N LEU A 47 -4.76 -0.90 16.04
CA LEU A 47 -3.58 -0.74 16.88
C LEU A 47 -3.94 -1.00 18.34
N GLY A 48 -2.98 -1.52 19.09
CA GLY A 48 -3.20 -1.93 20.48
C GLY A 48 -4.29 -3.01 20.59
N ALA A 49 -5.12 -2.92 21.61
CA ALA A 49 -6.13 -3.94 21.94
C ALA A 49 -7.43 -3.88 21.11
N LEU A 50 -7.43 -3.13 20.00
CA LEU A 50 -8.63 -2.80 19.22
C LEU A 50 -9.03 -3.88 18.23
#